data_AF-A0A3D4QZP1-F1
#
_entry.id   AF-A0A3D4QZP1-F1
#
_cell.length_a   1.000
_cell.length_b   1.000
_cell.length_c   1.000
_cell.angle_alpha   90.00
_cell.angle_beta   90.00
_cell.angle_gamma   90.00
#
_symmetry.space_group_name_H-M   'P 1'
#
loop_
_entity.id
_entity.type
_entity.pdbx_description
1 polymer ?
#
loop_
_entity_poly.entity_id
_entity_poly.type
_entity_poly.pdbx_seq_one_letter_code
_entity_poly.pdbx_strand_id
1 'polypeptide(L)' 'MMNAEGKAEVLDDILVLDVSSANFAGIIAASFLAEFGAEVVKIEPAQGDPARQITPFG' A
#
# COMPACT_ATOMS: atom_id res chain seq x y z
N MET A 1 1.80 13.30 -7.44
CA MET A 1 1.36 13.28 -8.87
C MET A 1 0.21 14.26 -9.00
N MET A 2 0.07 14.99 -10.10
CA MET A 2 -1.08 15.92 -10.24
C MET A 2 -2.33 15.14 -10.67
N ASN A 3 -3.46 15.41 -10.03
CA ASN A 3 -4.76 14.84 -10.39
C ASN A 3 -5.31 15.45 -11.70
N ALA A 4 -6.47 14.98 -12.16
CA ALA A 4 -7.09 15.44 -13.42
C ALA A 4 -7.38 16.95 -13.49
N GLU A 5 -7.44 17.64 -12.33
CA GLU A 5 -7.66 19.08 -12.21
C GLU A 5 -6.35 19.86 -12.03
N GLY A 6 -5.18 19.19 -12.09
CA GLY A 6 -3.87 19.79 -11.88
C GLY A 6 -3.54 20.09 -10.41
N LYS A 7 -4.32 19.57 -9.46
CA LYS A 7 -4.07 19.73 -8.02
C LYS A 7 -3.24 18.55 -7.50
N ALA A 8 -2.45 18.81 -6.46
CA ALA A 8 -1.77 17.73 -5.74
C ALA A 8 -2.80 16.77 -5.11
N GLU A 9 -2.47 15.49 -5.08
CA GLU A 9 -3.30 14.51 -4.38
C GLU A 9 -3.30 14.76 -2.87
N VAL A 10 -4.32 14.25 -2.18
CA VAL A 10 -4.54 14.55 -0.76
C VAL A 10 -3.39 14.07 0.15
N LEU A 11 -2.61 13.08 -0.29
CA LEU A 11 -1.44 12.53 0.43
C LEU A 11 -0.11 12.66 -0.33
N ASP A 12 0.02 13.55 -1.32
CA ASP A 12 1.15 13.59 -2.26
C ASP A 12 2.56 13.67 -1.64
N ASP A 13 2.69 14.26 -0.43
CA ASP A 13 3.96 14.43 0.30
C ASP A 13 4.07 13.52 1.53
N ILE A 14 3.28 12.44 1.60
CA ILE A 14 3.26 11.50 2.72
C ILE A 14 3.99 10.21 2.35
N LEU A 15 4.99 9.85 3.16
CA LEU A 15 5.59 8.52 3.15
C LEU A 15 4.91 7.62 4.18
N VAL A 16 4.42 6.46 3.73
CA VAL A 16 3.82 5.42 4.57
C VAL A 16 4.69 4.17 4.54
N LEU A 17 5.07 3.68 5.73
CA LEU A 17 5.70 2.37 5.87
C LEU A 17 4.63 1.34 6.23
N ASP A 18 4.23 0.52 5.27
CA ASP A 18 3.30 -0.60 5.53
C ASP A 18 4.06 -1.79 6.11
N VAL A 19 3.87 -2.02 7.41
CA VAL A 19 4.45 -3.14 8.18
C VAL A 19 3.43 -4.26 8.43
N SER A 20 2.28 -4.22 7.76
CA SER A 20 1.32 -5.32 7.82
C SER A 20 1.93 -6.59 7.21
N SER A 21 1.60 -7.76 7.77
CA SER A 21 2.10 -9.07 7.31
C SER A 21 0.96 -10.06 7.32
N ALA A 22 0.71 -10.75 6.21
CA ALA A 22 -0.40 -11.68 6.05
C ALA A 22 -1.78 -11.08 6.43
N ASN A 23 -1.93 -9.76 6.35
CA ASN A 23 -3.12 -9.03 6.80
C ASN A 23 -3.71 -8.25 5.64
N PHE A 24 -4.75 -8.82 5.02
CA PHE A 24 -5.44 -8.21 3.88
C PHE A 24 -6.05 -6.85 4.20
N ALA A 25 -6.57 -6.64 5.41
CA ALA A 25 -7.13 -5.35 5.77
C ALA A 25 -6.05 -4.25 5.78
N GLY A 26 -4.86 -4.57 6.30
CA GLY A 26 -3.70 -3.67 6.26
C GLY A 26 -3.22 -3.40 4.83
N ILE A 27 -3.08 -4.45 4.02
CA ILE A 27 -2.65 -4.33 2.62
C ILE A 27 -3.65 -3.49 1.81
N ILE A 28 -4.95 -3.72 1.97
CA ILE A 28 -6.00 -2.96 1.26
C ILE A 28 -6.00 -1.49 1.72
N ALA A 29 -5.86 -1.24 3.03
CA ALA A 29 -5.75 0.11 3.55
C ALA A 29 -4.53 0.84 2.96
N ALA A 30 -3.37 0.17 2.89
CA ALA A 30 -2.16 0.71 2.29
C ALA A 30 -2.35 1.05 0.79
N SER A 31 -3.05 0.21 0.04
CA SER A 31 -3.40 0.48 -1.36
C SER A 31 -4.25 1.75 -1.51
N PHE A 32 -5.22 1.99 -0.62
CA PHE A 32 -6.00 3.24 -0.67
C PHE A 32 -5.16 4.48 -0.39
N LEU A 33 -4.19 4.40 0.53
CA LEU A 33 -3.29 5.51 0.81
C LEU A 33 -2.42 5.83 -0.42
N ALA A 34 -1.95 4.80 -1.13
CA ALA A 34 -1.21 4.98 -2.38
C ALA A 34 -2.07 5.60 -3.48
N GLU A 35 -3.33 5.16 -3.62
CA GLU A 35 -4.29 5.73 -4.59
C GLU A 35 -4.56 7.22 -4.30
N PHE A 36 -4.47 7.63 -3.03
CA PHE A 36 -4.60 9.03 -2.61
C PHE A 36 -3.29 9.82 -2.66
N GLY A 37 -2.25 9.28 -3.31
CA GLY A 37 -1.00 9.98 -3.63
C GLY A 37 0.17 9.71 -2.68
N ALA A 38 -0.02 8.94 -1.60
CA ALA A 38 1.07 8.64 -0.69
C ALA A 38 2.15 7.76 -1.35
N GLU A 39 3.41 7.98 -1.02
CA GLU A 39 4.46 7.00 -1.29
C GLU A 39 4.35 5.89 -0.24
N VAL A 40 3.93 4.70 -0.66
CA VAL A 40 3.75 3.56 0.23
C VAL A 40 4.86 2.54 -0.01
N VAL A 41 5.69 2.32 1.01
CA VAL A 41 6.74 1.31 1.01
C VAL A 41 6.31 0.14 1.86
N LYS A 42 6.17 -1.03 1.23
CA LYS A 42 5.89 -2.29 1.92
C LYS A 42 7.17 -2.83 2.55
N ILE A 43 7.15 -3.06 3.86
CA ILE A 43 8.26 -3.66 4.60
C ILE A 43 8.00 -5.15 4.75
N GLU A 44 8.74 -5.96 4.00
CA GLU A 44 8.58 -7.42 3.98
C GLU A 44 9.77 -8.14 4.62
N PRO A 45 9.57 -9.36 5.17
CA PRO A 45 10.65 -10.29 5.44
C PRO A 45 11.43 -10.61 4.16
N ALA A 46 12.65 -11.16 4.31
CA ALA A 46 13.48 -11.56 3.16
C ALA A 46 12.79 -12.60 2.24
N GLN A 47 11.86 -13.39 2.78
CA GLN A 47 11.07 -14.38 2.05
C GLN A 47 9.82 -13.79 1.36
N GLY A 48 9.55 -12.49 1.56
CA GLY A 48 8.32 -11.81 1.14
C GLY A 48 7.17 -11.92 2.16
N ASP A 49 6.13 -11.11 1.96
CA ASP A 49 4.89 -11.16 2.73
C ASP A 49 4.19 -12.52 2.51
N PRO A 50 3.84 -13.29 3.56
CA PRO A 50 3.13 -14.56 3.41
C PRO A 50 1.82 -14.45 2.63
N ALA A 51 1.18 -13.27 2.57
CA ALA A 51 0.00 -13.01 1.75
C ALA A 51 0.21 -13.33 0.25
N ARG A 52 1.46 -13.28 -0.24
CA ARG A 52 1.82 -13.60 -1.63
C ARG A 52 1.58 -15.07 -2.00
N GLN A 53 1.49 -15.95 -1.00
CA GLN A 53 1.28 -17.40 -1.19
C GLN A 53 -0.18 -17.82 -0.95
N ILE A 54 -1.04 -16.90 -0.49
CA ILE A 54 -2.44 -17.22 -0.20
C ILE A 54 -3.21 -17.23 -1.51
N THR A 55 -3.80 -18.38 -1.86
CA THR A 55 -4.71 -18.49 -3.00
C THR A 55 -6.16 -18.55 -2.52
N PRO A 56 -7.14 -18.33 -3.41
CA PRO A 56 -8.55 -18.54 -3.07
C PRO A 56 -8.91 -19.97 -2.62
N PHE A 57 -8.01 -20.95 -2.79
CA PHE A 57 -8.25 -22.37 -2.51
C PHE A 57 -7.46 -22.92 -1.32
N GLY A 58 -6.76 -22.05 -0.60
CA GLY A 58 -5.74 -22.41 0.41
C GLY A 58 -4.35 -22.42 -0.20
#